data_AF-A0A7K5FUP9-F1
#
_entry.id   AF-A0A7K5FUP9-F1
#
_cell.length_a   1.000
_cell.length_b   1.000
_cell.length_c   1.000
_cell.angle_alpha   90.00
_cell.angle_beta   90.00
_cell.angle_gamma   90.00
#
_symmetry.space_group_name_H-M   'P 1'
#
loop_
_entity.id
_entity.type
_entity.pdbx_description
1 polymer ?
#
loop_
_entity_poly.entity_id
_entity_poly.type
_entity_poly.pdbx_seq_one_letter_code
_entity_poly.pdbx_strand_id
1 'polypeptide(L)'
;RSTHSEMEKNRRAHLRLCLDKLKRQVPLGPEDSRHTTLSLLKKAKLYIKKLEDDDRKAMHQIEQLQREQRHLKRRLAKLGMERIRMDSIGSTVSSERSDWDRG
;
A
#
# COMPACT_ATOMS: atom_id res chain seq x y z
N ARG A 1 -47.50 29.89 -9.16
CA ARG A 1 -47.34 28.66 -9.97
C ARG A 1 -46.05 28.66 -10.80
N SER A 2 -45.71 29.75 -11.51
CA SER A 2 -44.45 29.87 -12.28
C SER A 2 -43.19 29.74 -11.41
N THR A 3 -43.11 30.48 -10.29
CA THR A 3 -41.98 30.44 -9.35
C THR A 3 -41.68 29.03 -8.82
N HIS A 4 -42.71 28.28 -8.44
CA HIS A 4 -42.58 26.90 -7.99
C HIS A 4 -42.03 25.96 -9.07
N SER A 5 -42.43 26.15 -10.34
CA SER A 5 -41.92 25.35 -11.45
C SER A 5 -40.44 25.61 -11.70
N GLU A 6 -40.01 26.88 -11.65
CA GLU A 6 -38.60 27.25 -11.81
C GLU A 6 -37.72 26.72 -10.68
N MET A 7 -38.18 26.79 -9.44
CA MET A 7 -37.47 26.20 -8.30
C MET A 7 -37.27 24.69 -8.47
N GLU A 8 -38.30 23.96 -8.91
CA GLU A 8 -38.17 22.51 -9.12
C GLU A 8 -37.28 22.15 -10.32
N LYS A 9 -37.29 22.95 -11.39
CA LYS A 9 -36.35 22.79 -12.51
C LYS A 9 -34.91 22.96 -12.05
N ASN A 10 -34.61 24.03 -11.30
CA ASN A 10 -33.28 24.27 -10.78
C ASN A 10 -32.82 23.15 -9.84
N ARG A 11 -33.70 22.69 -8.94
CA ARG A 11 -33.42 21.57 -8.04
C ARG A 11 -33.05 20.29 -8.81
N ARG A 12 -33.78 19.97 -9.89
CA ARG A 12 -33.49 18.81 -10.75
C ARG A 12 -32.19 18.96 -11.51
N ALA A 13 -31.87 20.16 -12.00
CA ALA A 13 -30.59 20.44 -12.65
C ALA A 13 -29.42 20.19 -11.69
N HIS A 14 -29.52 20.72 -10.47
CA HIS A 14 -28.51 20.51 -9.44
C HIS A 14 -28.33 19.03 -9.08
N LEU A 15 -29.43 18.27 -8.93
CA LEU A 15 -29.36 16.84 -8.66
C LEU A 15 -28.62 16.07 -9.77
N ARG A 16 -28.86 16.41 -11.04
CA ARG A 16 -28.17 15.77 -12.17
C ARG A 16 -26.66 16.00 -12.10
N LEU A 17 -26.23 17.24 -11.80
CA LEU A 17 -24.80 17.57 -11.63
C LEU A 17 -24.16 16.74 -10.51
N CYS A 18 -24.83 16.62 -9.37
CA CYS A 18 -24.34 15.80 -8.25
C CYS A 18 -24.19 14.32 -8.62
N LEU A 19 -25.17 13.76 -9.34
CA LEU A 19 -25.13 12.37 -9.80
C LEU A 19 -24.02 12.14 -10.83
N ASP A 20 -23.80 13.09 -11.76
CA ASP A 20 -22.74 12.96 -12.75
C ASP A 20 -21.34 13.09 -12.14
N LYS A 21 -21.17 13.91 -11.09
CA LYS A 21 -19.95 13.92 -10.29
C LYS A 21 -19.71 12.57 -9.61
N LEU A 22 -20.76 11.97 -9.02
CA LEU A 22 -20.66 10.67 -8.37
C LEU A 22 -20.26 9.56 -9.34
N LYS A 23 -20.84 9.54 -10.55
CA LYS A 23 -20.50 8.55 -11.59
C LYS A 23 -19.02 8.54 -11.95
N ARG A 24 -18.36 9.70 -11.94
CA ARG A 24 -16.92 9.81 -12.26
C ARG A 24 -16.01 9.21 -11.17
N GLN A 25 -16.52 9.08 -9.94
CA GLN A 25 -15.74 8.58 -8.81
C GLN A 25 -15.96 7.09 -8.56
N VAL A 26 -17.10 6.55 -8.99
CA VAL A 26 -17.44 5.13 -8.81
C VAL A 26 -16.98 4.35 -10.04
N PRO A 27 -16.31 3.20 -9.88
CA PRO A 27 -15.96 2.33 -11.00
C PRO A 27 -17.24 1.70 -11.55
N LEU A 28 -17.81 2.33 -12.57
CA LEU A 28 -18.97 1.85 -13.31
C LEU A 28 -18.44 1.13 -14.57
N GLY A 29 -18.72 -0.17 -14.67
CA GLY A 29 -18.24 -0.97 -15.78
C GLY A 29 -18.94 -0.61 -17.11
N PRO A 30 -18.34 -0.94 -18.26
CA PRO A 30 -18.94 -0.67 -19.58
C PRO A 30 -20.30 -1.36 -19.79
N GLU A 31 -20.58 -2.43 -19.06
CA GLU A 31 -21.84 -3.20 -19.12
C GLU A 31 -23.03 -2.54 -18.38
N ASP A 32 -22.83 -1.45 -17.65
CA ASP A 32 -23.91 -0.73 -16.96
C ASP A 32 -24.73 0.17 -17.91
N SER A 33 -25.13 -0.32 -19.08
CA SER A 33 -26.00 0.41 -20.02
C SER A 33 -27.31 0.93 -19.39
N ARG A 34 -27.69 0.43 -18.19
CA ARG A 34 -28.80 0.91 -17.34
C ARG A 34 -28.32 1.53 -16.02
N HIS A 35 -27.55 2.61 -16.12
CA HIS A 35 -27.21 3.48 -14.98
C HIS A 35 -28.45 4.21 -14.42
N THR A 36 -29.23 3.53 -13.59
CA THR A 36 -30.27 4.18 -12.76
C THR A 36 -29.64 4.90 -11.57
N THR A 37 -30.31 5.91 -11.02
CA THR A 37 -29.88 6.58 -9.77
C THR A 37 -29.72 5.57 -8.63
N LEU A 38 -30.61 4.59 -8.53
CA LEU A 38 -30.55 3.58 -7.47
C LEU A 38 -29.33 2.66 -7.60
N SER A 39 -29.03 2.17 -8.81
CA SER A 39 -27.86 1.32 -9.04
C SER A 39 -26.55 2.08 -8.78
N LEU A 40 -26.48 3.35 -9.16
CA LEU A 40 -25.34 4.22 -8.84
C LEU A 40 -25.11 4.35 -7.33
N LEU A 41 -26.16 4.68 -6.58
CA LEU A 41 -26.06 4.86 -5.12
C LEU A 41 -25.66 3.55 -4.41
N LYS A 42 -26.21 2.41 -4.85
CA LYS A 42 -25.82 1.09 -4.33
C LYS A 42 -24.35 0.78 -4.60
N LYS A 43 -23.87 1.02 -5.83
CA LYS A 43 -22.46 0.81 -6.19
C LYS A 43 -21.52 1.76 -5.46
N ALA A 44 -21.89 3.03 -5.30
CA ALA A 44 -21.12 3.98 -4.49
C ALA A 44 -20.92 3.49 -3.06
N LYS A 45 -22.00 3.02 -2.41
CA LYS A 45 -21.92 2.46 -1.06
C LYS A 45 -21.00 1.23 -0.98
N LEU A 46 -21.08 0.34 -1.96
CA LEU A 46 -20.20 -0.83 -2.02
C LEU A 46 -18.74 -0.43 -2.28
N TYR A 47 -18.52 0.57 -3.13
CA TYR A 47 -17.19 1.05 -3.46
C TYR A 47 -16.49 1.68 -2.26
N ILE A 48 -17.20 2.46 -1.44
CA ILE A 48 -16.67 2.99 -0.17
C ILE A 48 -16.19 1.84 0.72
N LYS A 49 -17.03 0.82 0.94
CA LYS A 49 -16.66 -0.36 1.74
C LYS A 49 -15.43 -1.08 1.18
N LYS A 50 -15.36 -1.25 -0.14
CA LYS A 50 -14.21 -1.88 -0.78
C LYS A 50 -12.93 -1.09 -0.53
N LEU A 51 -12.97 0.24 -0.68
CA LEU A 51 -11.81 1.10 -0.42
C LEU A 51 -11.35 1.00 1.05
N GLU A 52 -12.30 1.00 1.99
CA GLU A 52 -12.00 0.80 3.41
C GLU A 52 -11.34 -0.57 3.67
N ASP A 53 -11.80 -1.62 3.01
CA ASP A 53 -11.23 -2.98 3.15
C ASP A 53 -9.82 -3.07 2.54
N ASP A 54 -9.62 -2.44 1.38
CA ASP A 54 -8.34 -2.43 0.68
C ASP A 54 -7.31 -1.61 1.46
N ASP A 55 -7.69 -0.49 2.07
CA ASP A 55 -6.83 0.32 2.95
C ASP A 55 -6.39 -0.49 4.19
N ARG A 56 -7.32 -1.20 4.84
CA ARG A 56 -6.98 -2.09 5.98
C ARG A 56 -5.99 -3.19 5.58
N LYS A 57 -6.16 -3.80 4.41
CA LYS A 57 -5.23 -4.81 3.88
C LYS A 57 -3.86 -4.21 3.57
N ALA A 58 -3.82 -3.03 2.96
CA ALA A 58 -2.59 -2.34 2.65
C ALA A 58 -1.81 -1.98 3.93
N MET A 59 -2.49 -1.49 4.97
CA MET A 59 -1.88 -1.24 6.28
C MET A 59 -1.30 -2.52 6.88
N HIS A 60 -2.04 -3.63 6.84
CA HIS A 60 -1.53 -4.92 7.31
C HIS A 60 -0.28 -5.36 6.54
N GLN A 61 -0.30 -5.22 5.21
CA GLN A 61 0.84 -5.57 4.36
C GLN A 61 2.09 -4.74 4.73
N ILE A 62 1.92 -3.43 4.94
CA ILE A 62 2.99 -2.54 5.37
C ILE A 62 3.58 -3.01 6.70
N GLU A 63 2.74 -3.35 7.69
CA GLU A 63 3.23 -3.86 8.97
C GLU A 63 4.06 -5.14 8.83
N GLN A 64 3.59 -6.09 8.01
CA GLN A 64 4.32 -7.35 7.79
C GLN A 64 5.67 -7.09 7.13
N LEU A 65 5.70 -6.28 6.07
CA LEU A 65 6.94 -5.93 5.39
C LEU A 65 7.92 -5.20 6.32
N GLN A 66 7.42 -4.33 7.20
CA GLN A 66 8.26 -3.68 8.21
C GLN A 66 8.82 -4.69 9.24
N ARG A 67 8.04 -5.68 9.67
CA ARG A 67 8.51 -6.76 10.56
C ARG A 67 9.59 -7.59 9.87
N GLU A 68 9.39 -7.97 8.61
CA GLU A 68 10.36 -8.70 7.81
C GLU A 68 11.64 -7.90 7.61
N GLN A 69 11.54 -6.62 7.26
CA GLN A 69 12.70 -5.75 7.11
C GLN A 69 13.52 -5.68 8.41
N ARG A 70 12.86 -5.53 9.58
CA ARG A 70 13.53 -5.55 10.88
C ARG A 70 14.16 -6.92 11.18
N HIS A 71 13.51 -8.01 10.81
CA HIS A 71 14.05 -9.36 10.98
C HIS A 71 15.30 -9.57 10.13
N LEU A 72 15.26 -9.22 8.85
CA LEU A 72 16.38 -9.34 7.92
C LEU A 72 17.56 -8.44 8.33
N LYS A 73 17.31 -7.19 8.73
CA LYS A 73 18.36 -6.29 9.25
C LYS A 73 19.07 -6.89 10.46
N ARG A 74 18.34 -7.51 11.40
CA ARG A 74 18.94 -8.19 12.56
C ARG A 74 19.75 -9.42 12.16
N ARG A 75 19.29 -10.21 11.18
CA ARG A 75 20.06 -11.36 10.66
C ARG A 75 21.36 -10.90 10.00
N LEU A 76 21.30 -9.86 9.19
CA LEU A 76 22.47 -9.30 8.53
C LEU A 76 23.49 -8.74 9.55
N ALA A 77 23.02 -8.04 10.57
CA ALA A 77 23.89 -7.56 11.66
C ALA A 77 24.60 -8.71 12.37
N LYS A 78 23.91 -9.81 12.69
CA LYS A 78 24.51 -11.01 13.32
C LYS A 78 25.59 -11.63 12.45
N LEU A 79 25.32 -11.83 11.17
CA LEU A 79 26.30 -12.39 10.22
C LEU A 79 27.51 -11.46 10.03
N GLY A 80 27.29 -10.14 10.01
CA GLY A 80 28.37 -9.16 9.98
C GLY A 80 29.25 -9.21 11.23
N MET A 81 28.65 -9.35 12.42
CA MET A 81 29.39 -9.50 13.68
C MET A 81 30.15 -10.84 13.77
N GLU A 82 29.59 -11.91 13.19
CA GLU A 82 30.25 -13.22 13.12
C GLU A 82 31.48 -13.16 12.21
N ARG A 83 31.38 -12.48 11.05
CA ARG A 83 32.51 -12.26 10.14
C ARG A 83 33.65 -11.47 10.81
N ILE A 84 33.34 -10.35 11.47
CA ILE A 84 34.35 -9.53 12.19
C ILE A 84 35.07 -10.34 13.28
N ARG A 85 34.34 -11.18 14.02
CA ARG A 85 34.94 -12.06 15.04
C ARG A 85 35.86 -13.11 14.43
N MET A 86 35.47 -13.69 13.30
CA MET A 86 36.26 -14.71 12.61
C MET A 86 37.57 -14.12 12.05
N ASP A 87 37.53 -12.90 11.51
CA ASP A 87 38.71 -12.19 11.00
C ASP A 87 39.69 -11.80 12.14
N SER A 88 39.18 -11.61 13.37
CA SER A 88 40.02 -11.26 14.54
C SER A 88 40.67 -12.47 15.22
N ILE A 89 40.05 -13.66 15.15
CA ILE A 89 40.59 -14.91 15.71
C ILE A 89 41.51 -15.61 14.69
N GLY A 90 41.31 -15.39 13.38
CA GLY A 90 42.16 -15.94 12.31
C GLY A 90 43.58 -15.37 12.24
N SER A 91 43.84 -14.22 12.90
CA SER A 91 45.17 -13.58 12.90
C SER A 91 46.14 -14.07 13.97
N THR A 92 45.77 -15.00 14.86
CA THR A 92 46.66 -15.46 15.94
C THR A 92 47.36 -16.80 15.68
N VAL A 93 47.32 -17.36 14.46
CA VAL A 93 47.96 -18.66 14.15
C VAL A 93 48.83 -18.63 12.89
N SER A 94 49.56 -17.54 12.61
CA SER A 94 50.59 -17.55 11.56
C SER A 94 51.60 -16.41 11.77
N SER A 95 52.38 -16.45 12.86
CA SER A 95 53.63 -15.68 12.93
C SER A 95 54.63 -16.26 13.92
N GLU A 96 54.86 -17.56 13.89
CA GLU A 96 56.07 -18.13 14.50
C GLU A 96 56.69 -19.16 13.55
N ARG A 97 57.97 -18.95 13.24
CA ARG A 97 58.90 -19.79 12.46
C ARG A 97 58.94 -19.55 10.95
N SER A 98 59.56 -18.43 10.58
CA SER A 98 60.46 -18.41 9.41
C SER A 98 61.84 -17.95 9.89
N ASP A 99 62.44 -18.77 10.74
CA ASP A 99 63.85 -18.70 11.10
C ASP A 99 64.56 -19.76 10.23
N TRP A 100 65.06 -19.34 9.07
CA TRP A 100 65.98 -20.13 8.26
C TRP A 100 67.09 -19.20 7.78
N ASP A 101 67.99 -18.90 8.72
CA ASP A 101 69.39 -18.60 8.45
C ASP A 101 70.14 -19.88 8.05
N ARG A 102 71.21 -19.71 7.28
CA ARG A 102 72.28 -20.64 6.86
C ARG A 102 72.08 -21.47 5.58
N GLY A 103 72.85 -21.06 4.57
CA GLY A 103 73.27 -21.85 3.42
C GLY A 103 74.02 -21.01 2.41
#